data_AF-A0A942TDC8-F1
#
_entry.id   AF-A0A942TDC8-F1
#
_cell.length_a   1.000
_cell.length_b   1.000
_cell.length_c   1.000
_cell.angle_alpha   90.00
_cell.angle_beta   90.00
_cell.angle_gamma   90.00
#
_symmetry.space_group_name_H-M   'P 1'
#
loop_
_entity.id
_entity.type
_entity.pdbx_description
1 polymer ?
#
loop_
_entity_poly.entity_id
_entity_poly.type
_entity_poly.pdbx_seq_one_letter_code
_entity_poly.pdbx_strand_id
1 'polypeptide(L)' 'MKIMSNELLVAAYRDAKKNEQESEWIRLLKTEMKKRGLKP' A
#
# COMPACT_ATOMS: atom_id res chain seq x y z
N MET A 1 1.04 7.84 -6.23
CA MET A 1 1.18 6.39 -6.50
C MET A 1 1.66 6.03 -7.90
N LYS A 2 1.35 6.76 -8.98
CA LYS A 2 1.76 6.42 -10.36
C LYS A 2 3.28 6.22 -10.57
N ILE A 3 4.11 6.74 -9.67
CA ILE A 3 5.59 6.64 -9.70
C ILE A 3 6.10 5.43 -8.88
N MET A 4 5.31 4.94 -7.92
CA MET A 4 5.71 3.87 -7.01
C MET A 4 5.67 2.52 -7.74
N SER A 5 6.77 1.76 -7.69
CA SER A 5 6.78 0.39 -8.22
C SER A 5 5.86 -0.52 -7.41
N ASN A 6 5.50 -1.67 -7.97
CA ASN A 6 4.66 -2.65 -7.27
C ASN A 6 5.33 -3.16 -5.98
N GLU A 7 6.65 -3.38 -6.02
CA GLU A 7 7.43 -3.82 -4.86
C GLU A 7 7.42 -2.76 -3.75
N LEU A 8 7.67 -1.50 -4.11
CA LEU A 8 7.65 -0.39 -3.15
C LEU A 8 6.25 -0.18 -2.56
N LEU A 9 5.21 -0.37 -3.36
CA LEU A 9 3.81 -0.27 -2.90
C LEU A 9 3.46 -1.36 -1.87
N VAL A 10 3.87 -2.60 -2.11
CA VAL A 10 3.68 -3.71 -1.16
C VAL A 10 4.48 -3.46 0.13
N ALA A 11 5.73 -3.02 0.01
CA ALA A 11 6.59 -2.74 1.15
C ALA A 11 5.99 -1.63 2.03
N ALA A 12 5.57 -0.51 1.42
CA ALA A 12 4.93 0.59 2.12
C ALA A 12 3.63 0.17 2.82
N TYR A 13 2.81 -0.69 2.19
CA TYR A 13 1.59 -1.23 2.81
C TYR A 13 1.87 -2.07 4.06
N ARG A 14 2.87 -2.96 3.98
CA ARG A 14 3.27 -3.81 5.11
C ARG A 14 3.85 -2.99 6.25
N ASP A 15 4.68 -2.02 5.94
CA ASP A 15 5.27 -1.12 6.93
C ASP A 15 4.21 -0.26 7.62
N ALA A 16 3.31 0.37 6.85
CA ALA A 16 2.20 1.15 7.40
C ALA A 16 1.30 0.32 8.32
N LYS A 17 1.02 -0.95 7.95
CA LYS A 17 0.29 -1.88 8.81
C LYS A 17 1.03 -2.27 10.08
N LYS A 18 2.34 -2.48 10.01
CA LYS A 18 3.17 -2.90 11.14
C LYS A 18 3.33 -1.79 12.17
N ASN A 19 3.46 -0.55 11.70
CA ASN A 19 3.68 0.62 12.55
C ASN A 19 2.38 1.32 12.96
N GLU A 20 1.22 0.66 12.78
CA GLU A 20 -0.12 1.21 13.08
C GLU A 20 -0.31 2.64 12.55
N GLN A 21 0.25 2.92 11.37
CA GLN A 21 0.13 4.22 10.73
C GLN A 21 -1.34 4.52 10.40
N GLU A 22 -1.59 5.80 10.13
CA GLU A 22 -2.92 6.33 9.86
C GLU A 22 -3.77 5.42 8.95
N SER A 23 -4.97 5.12 9.42
CA SER A 23 -5.87 4.16 8.77
C SER A 23 -6.23 4.55 7.33
N GLU A 24 -6.24 5.85 7.01
CA GLU A 24 -6.47 6.37 5.67
C GLU A 24 -5.32 6.06 4.71
N TRP A 25 -4.07 6.17 5.18
CA TRP A 25 -2.88 5.83 4.40
C TRP A 25 -2.86 4.34 4.02
N ILE A 26 -3.17 3.47 4.99
CA ILE A 26 -3.32 2.03 4.76
C ILE A 26 -4.42 1.75 3.72
N ARG A 27 -5.54 2.49 3.79
CA ARG A 27 -6.66 2.34 2.84
C ARG A 27 -6.27 2.76 1.43
N LEU A 28 -5.54 3.86 1.28
CA LEU A 28 -5.04 4.34 -0.02
C LEU A 28 -4.10 3.30 -0.65
N LEU A 29 -3.12 2.81 0.11
CA LEU A 29 -2.16 1.77 -0.34
C LEU A 29 -2.88 0.50 -0.77
N LYS A 30 -3.81 0.00 0.04
CA LYS A 30 -4.62 -1.18 -0.28
C LYS A 30 -5.44 -0.99 -1.56
N THR A 31 -5.97 0.21 -1.77
CA THR A 31 -6.81 0.54 -2.94
C THR A 31 -5.98 0.54 -4.22
N GLU A 32 -4.78 1.13 -4.18
CA GLU A 32 -3.88 1.12 -5.31
C GLU A 32 -3.35 -0.29 -5.62
N MET A 33 -3.03 -1.09 -4.61
CA MET A 33 -2.64 -2.50 -4.79
C MET A 33 -3.74 -3.29 -5.50
N LYS A 34 -5.00 -3.11 -5.09
CA LYS A 34 -6.15 -3.75 -5.75
C LYS A 34 -6.30 -3.30 -7.21
N LYS A 35 -6.15 -2.00 -7.51
CA LYS A 35 -6.22 -1.49 -8.90
C LYS A 35 -5.17 -2.11 -9.81
N ARG A 36 -4.03 -2.52 -9.25
CA ARG A 36 -2.92 -3.17 -9.97
C ARG A 36 -2.97 -4.70 -9.94
N GLY A 37 -4.01 -5.30 -9.38
CA GLY A 37 -4.13 -6.75 -9.24
C GLY A 37 -3.15 -7.37 -8.23
N LEU A 38 -2.55 -6.57 -7.35
CA LEU A 38 -1.64 -7.04 -6.31
C LEU A 38 -2.42 -7.49 -5.08
N LYS A 39 -1.96 -8.56 -4.44
CA LYS A 39 -2.53 -9.06 -3.19
C LYS A 39 -1.97 -8.25 -2.00
N PRO A 40 -2.82 -7.59 -1.19
CA PRO A 40 -2.41 -6.87 0.03
C PRO A 40 -1.78 -7.78 1.08
#